data_AF-A0A0L6WJU4-F1
#
_entry.id   AF-A0A0L6WJU4-F1
#
_cell.length_a   1.000
_cell.length_b   1.000
_cell.length_c   1.000
_cell.angle_alpha   90.00
_cell.angle_beta   90.00
_cell.angle_gamma   90.00
#
_symmetry.space_group_name_H-M   'P 1'
#
loop_
_entity.id
_entity.type
_entity.pdbx_description
1 polymer ?
#
loop_
_entity_poly.entity_id
_entity_poly.type
_entity_poly.pdbx_seq_one_letter_code
_entity_poly.pdbx_strand_id
1 'polypeptide(L)'
;MVTTFFSIPPEIIYNILNWLSSDVLSLRRCSLVSSSFLFYCRKLLFAEIYLVDPSTCRRLYTAVAGNLSLANYICSLEVISGSHDKYRSRRWVTVEHTLAPLLQMLHNLQRFTLRDEIYLSWGNLPSQLRLSICHLSASTLTLSFIENIPIRQLLGRNVMLKRLTLKNCKPQYTNSLQLFGRPSPFEDAIKTGYLESLRIRSSPGCWEELYTTLVHEDAHLLLTRLKYLEIPGNPGHLIFEVAGKALQEIVLTGLGEAKAAPIYDFLPSFDALPSLLSFSISTKFSRGRTNDPLPPLAHALSHTQDTSVLMYLNIYIDFHDVWKFAITSRDADAVDRYEFWPALDRALTRPPVFSNLVRVNITLNIGGGSQAFATLPDRRLRGLMDMDLLKVQFTEK
;
A
#
# COMPACT_ATOMS: atom_id res chain seq x y z
N MET A 1 -22.61 55.48 16.44
CA MET A 1 -23.13 54.19 16.91
C MET A 1 -22.34 53.09 16.23
N VAL A 2 -21.52 52.35 16.97
CA VAL A 2 -20.76 51.22 16.42
C VAL A 2 -21.71 50.02 16.42
N THR A 3 -22.26 49.69 15.26
CA THR A 3 -22.97 48.42 15.07
C THR A 3 -21.93 47.31 15.14
N THR A 4 -21.81 46.67 16.29
CA THR A 4 -21.05 45.43 16.44
C THR A 4 -21.78 44.35 15.66
N PHE A 5 -21.44 44.22 14.37
CA PHE A 5 -21.86 43.09 13.57
C PHE A 5 -21.39 41.82 14.28
N PHE A 6 -22.34 40.94 14.63
CA PHE A 6 -22.04 39.60 15.11
C PHE A 6 -21.26 38.86 14.01
N SER A 7 -19.94 38.85 14.14
CA SER A 7 -19.05 38.09 13.26
C SER A 7 -19.23 36.63 13.58
N ILE A 8 -19.57 35.81 12.58
CA ILE A 8 -19.65 34.36 12.73
C ILE A 8 -18.25 33.87 13.13
N PRO A 9 -18.12 33.06 14.21
CA PRO A 9 -16.82 32.52 14.61
C PRO A 9 -16.16 31.72 13.46
N PRO A 10 -14.85 31.89 13.21
CA PRO A 10 -14.15 31.20 12.12
C PRO A 10 -14.29 29.67 12.16
N GLU A 11 -14.40 29.08 13.36
CA GLU A 11 -14.57 27.65 13.58
C GLU A 11 -15.90 27.14 13.00
N ILE A 12 -16.96 27.94 13.10
CA ILE A 12 -18.29 27.61 12.56
C ILE A 12 -18.23 27.63 11.02
N ILE A 13 -17.58 28.66 10.44
CA ILE A 13 -17.36 28.74 8.99
C ILE A 13 -16.55 27.53 8.50
N TYR A 14 -15.45 27.21 9.19
CA TYR A 14 -14.60 26.07 8.86
C TYR A 14 -15.39 24.75 8.89
N ASN A 15 -16.17 24.52 9.94
CA ASN A 15 -16.98 23.30 10.07
C ASN A 15 -18.01 23.19 8.93
N ILE A 16 -18.77 24.25 8.65
CA ILE A 16 -19.75 24.27 7.55
C ILE A 16 -19.06 23.95 6.20
N LEU A 17 -17.93 24.59 5.92
CA LEU A 17 -17.22 24.37 4.65
C LEU A 17 -16.59 22.98 4.57
N ASN A 18 -16.14 22.41 5.69
CA ASN A 18 -15.60 21.06 5.73
C ASN A 18 -16.66 20.00 5.38
N TRP A 19 -17.92 20.21 5.80
CA TRP A 19 -19.06 19.39 5.35
C TRP A 19 -19.32 19.48 3.83
N LEU A 20 -18.94 20.59 3.20
CA LEU A 20 -19.05 20.82 1.76
C LEU A 20 -17.77 20.45 0.98
N SER A 21 -16.79 19.81 1.61
CA SER A 21 -15.47 19.55 1.00
C SER A 21 -15.51 18.80 -0.34
N SER A 22 -16.52 17.96 -0.56
CA SER A 22 -16.75 17.24 -1.82
C SER A 22 -17.61 17.98 -2.85
N ASP A 23 -18.32 19.05 -2.45
CA ASP A 23 -19.17 19.85 -3.33
C ASP A 23 -18.45 21.12 -3.80
N VAL A 24 -17.66 20.94 -4.87
CA VAL A 24 -16.87 22.01 -5.49
C VAL A 24 -17.74 23.20 -5.95
N LEU A 25 -18.98 22.95 -6.40
CA LEU A 25 -19.87 24.01 -6.87
C LEU A 25 -20.35 24.89 -5.71
N SER A 26 -20.76 24.27 -4.62
CA SER A 26 -21.15 24.99 -3.41
C SER A 26 -19.97 25.75 -2.80
N LEU A 27 -18.78 25.13 -2.72
CA LEU A 27 -17.57 25.82 -2.25
C LEU A 27 -17.22 27.07 -3.08
N ARG A 28 -17.38 27.00 -4.41
CA ARG A 28 -17.20 28.17 -5.29
C ARG A 28 -18.19 29.28 -4.96
N ARG A 29 -19.47 28.96 -4.76
CA ARG A 29 -20.48 29.96 -4.38
C ARG A 29 -20.18 30.56 -3.00
N CYS A 30 -19.84 29.73 -2.03
CA CYS A 30 -19.44 30.15 -0.69
C CYS A 30 -18.21 31.09 -0.72
N SER A 31 -17.27 30.87 -1.65
CA SER A 31 -16.08 31.72 -1.76
C SER A 31 -16.38 33.18 -2.12
N LEU A 32 -17.58 33.47 -2.65
CA LEU A 32 -18.04 34.81 -3.02
C LEU A 32 -18.79 35.54 -1.89
N VAL A 33 -19.12 34.84 -0.79
CA VAL A 33 -19.96 35.39 0.29
C VAL A 33 -19.20 36.42 1.12
N SER A 34 -17.97 36.11 1.55
CA SER A 34 -17.12 37.01 2.33
C SER A 34 -15.64 36.60 2.27
N SER A 35 -14.75 37.48 2.72
CA SER A 35 -13.31 37.20 2.81
C SER A 35 -12.97 36.03 3.73
N SER A 36 -13.70 35.88 4.85
CA SER A 36 -13.55 34.77 5.78
C SER A 36 -13.86 33.43 5.10
N PHE A 37 -14.94 33.37 4.32
CA PHE A 37 -15.29 32.17 3.55
C PHE A 37 -14.28 31.91 2.42
N LEU A 38 -13.85 32.96 1.71
CA LEU A 38 -12.91 32.86 0.60
C LEU A 38 -11.61 32.14 0.99
N PHE A 39 -11.05 32.45 2.17
CA PHE A 39 -9.82 31.82 2.65
C PHE A 39 -9.98 30.29 2.79
N TYR A 40 -11.01 29.85 3.53
CA TYR A 40 -11.25 28.42 3.76
C TYR A 40 -11.70 27.70 2.48
N CYS A 41 -12.55 28.34 1.65
CA CYS A 41 -12.93 27.80 0.36
C CYS A 41 -11.72 27.58 -0.56
N ARG A 42 -10.77 28.53 -0.63
CA ARG A 42 -9.53 28.35 -1.41
C ARG A 42 -8.73 27.16 -0.92
N LYS A 43 -8.57 27.02 0.40
CA LYS A 43 -7.87 25.87 0.99
C LYS A 43 -8.50 24.55 0.55
N LEU A 44 -9.84 24.44 0.56
CA LEU A 44 -10.53 23.21 0.15
C LEU A 44 -10.52 23.00 -1.38
N LEU A 45 -10.76 24.07 -2.17
CA LEU A 45 -10.83 24.02 -3.63
C LEU A 45 -9.49 23.67 -4.29
N PHE A 46 -8.37 24.04 -3.67
CA PHE A 46 -7.03 23.80 -4.20
C PHE A 46 -6.26 22.71 -3.44
N ALA A 47 -6.86 22.08 -2.42
CA ALA A 47 -6.24 21.01 -1.64
C ALA A 47 -5.78 19.84 -2.51
N GLU A 48 -6.64 19.41 -3.44
CA GLU A 48 -6.43 18.24 -4.28
C GLU A 48 -6.53 18.63 -5.75
N ILE A 49 -5.44 18.41 -6.50
CA ILE A 49 -5.34 18.76 -7.91
C ILE A 49 -5.08 17.50 -8.73
N TYR A 50 -5.81 17.37 -9.83
CA TYR A 50 -5.68 16.29 -10.79
C TYR A 50 -5.20 16.84 -12.13
N LEU A 51 -4.09 16.29 -12.62
CA LEU A 51 -3.52 16.62 -13.93
C LEU A 51 -3.72 15.44 -14.87
N VAL A 52 -4.58 15.64 -15.87
CA VAL A 52 -4.95 14.61 -16.87
C VAL A 52 -4.34 14.86 -18.24
N ASP A 53 -3.76 16.06 -18.45
CA ASP A 53 -3.22 16.48 -19.74
C ASP A 53 -2.21 17.64 -19.59
N PRO A 54 -1.43 17.95 -20.64
CA PRO A 54 -0.47 19.06 -20.65
C PRO A 54 -1.08 20.43 -20.40
N SER A 55 -2.28 20.70 -20.90
CA SER A 55 -2.89 22.02 -20.80
C SER A 55 -3.27 22.33 -19.36
N THR A 56 -3.77 21.35 -18.61
CA THR A 56 -4.06 21.50 -17.17
C THR A 56 -2.77 21.69 -16.36
N CYS A 57 -1.71 20.94 -16.67
CA CYS A 57 -0.39 21.12 -16.05
C CYS A 57 0.16 22.54 -16.28
N ARG A 58 0.17 23.00 -17.54
CA ARG A 58 0.69 24.34 -17.90
C ARG A 58 -0.13 25.46 -17.26
N ARG A 59 -1.47 25.34 -17.28
CA ARG A 59 -2.35 26.33 -16.63
C ARG A 59 -2.10 26.42 -15.14
N LEU A 60 -1.93 25.27 -14.46
CA LEU A 60 -1.60 25.25 -13.05
C LEU A 60 -0.23 25.87 -12.80
N TYR A 61 0.77 25.49 -13.59
CA TYR A 61 2.11 26.09 -13.51
C TYR A 61 2.06 27.61 -13.67
N THR A 62 1.38 28.14 -14.70
CA THR A 62 1.23 29.59 -14.88
C THR A 62 0.49 30.24 -13.71
N ALA A 63 -0.55 29.61 -13.17
CA ALA A 63 -1.30 30.14 -12.03
C ALA A 63 -0.46 30.20 -10.75
N VAL A 64 0.30 29.13 -10.46
CA VAL A 64 1.19 29.07 -9.30
C VAL A 64 2.39 30.00 -9.48
N ALA A 65 2.96 30.10 -10.69
CA ALA A 65 4.07 31.01 -11.00
C ALA A 65 3.65 32.48 -10.89
N GLY A 66 2.42 32.82 -11.31
CA GLY A 66 1.85 34.15 -11.14
C GLY A 66 1.43 34.47 -9.70
N ASN A 67 1.18 33.45 -8.87
CA ASN A 67 0.80 33.60 -7.48
C ASN A 67 1.30 32.43 -6.62
N LEU A 68 2.50 32.57 -6.07
CA LEU A 68 3.14 31.54 -5.25
C LEU A 68 2.33 31.16 -4.00
N SER A 69 1.48 32.07 -3.47
CA SER A 69 0.62 31.74 -2.33
C SER A 69 -0.38 30.63 -2.64
N LEU A 70 -0.68 30.39 -3.93
CA LEU A 70 -1.54 29.28 -4.35
C LEU A 70 -0.90 27.93 -4.06
N ALA A 71 0.43 27.82 -4.17
CA ALA A 71 1.17 26.59 -3.85
C ALA A 71 0.94 26.13 -2.41
N ASN A 72 0.66 27.06 -1.49
CA ASN A 72 0.47 26.75 -0.08
C ASN A 72 -0.81 25.95 0.19
N TYR A 73 -1.78 26.03 -0.72
CA TYR A 73 -3.05 25.32 -0.58
C TYR A 73 -3.01 23.93 -1.21
N ILE A 74 -2.03 23.62 -2.07
CA ILE A 74 -1.94 22.36 -2.80
C ILE A 74 -1.24 21.31 -1.93
N CYS A 75 -2.02 20.39 -1.36
CA CYS A 75 -1.51 19.34 -0.48
C CYS A 75 -1.50 17.96 -1.16
N SER A 76 -2.30 17.75 -2.20
CA SER A 76 -2.38 16.50 -2.96
C SER A 76 -2.33 16.78 -4.45
N LEU A 77 -1.42 16.13 -5.15
CA LEU A 77 -1.30 16.20 -6.61
C LEU A 77 -1.33 14.80 -7.20
N GLU A 78 -2.30 14.56 -8.08
CA GLU A 78 -2.40 13.32 -8.85
C GLU A 78 -2.17 13.60 -10.34
N VAL A 79 -1.23 12.88 -10.92
CA VAL A 79 -0.85 12.97 -12.34
C VAL A 79 -1.28 11.68 -13.03
N ILE A 80 -2.15 11.81 -14.03
CA ILE A 80 -2.74 10.71 -14.79
C ILE A 80 -2.22 10.81 -16.23
N SER A 81 -1.28 9.95 -16.58
CA SER A 81 -0.57 9.99 -17.88
C SER A 81 -1.39 9.41 -19.05
N GLY A 82 -2.22 8.40 -18.78
CA GLY A 82 -2.87 7.57 -19.81
C GLY A 82 -4.18 8.11 -20.39
N SER A 83 -4.80 9.15 -19.82
CA SER A 83 -6.20 9.49 -20.09
C SER A 83 -6.50 10.20 -21.43
N HIS A 84 -5.54 10.31 -22.35
CA HIS A 84 -5.70 11.21 -23.51
C HIS A 84 -5.26 10.59 -24.85
N ASP A 85 -6.25 10.16 -25.66
CA ASP A 85 -6.06 9.60 -27.01
C ASP A 85 -5.35 10.54 -28.00
N LYS A 86 -5.39 11.85 -27.75
CA LYS A 86 -4.92 12.88 -28.69
C LYS A 86 -3.41 12.86 -28.96
N TYR A 87 -2.60 12.19 -28.12
CA TYR A 87 -1.14 12.23 -28.23
C TYR A 87 -0.51 11.11 -29.07
N ARG A 88 -1.28 10.46 -29.96
CA ARG A 88 -0.77 9.53 -31.00
C ARG A 88 0.35 8.61 -30.48
N SER A 89 0.09 7.86 -29.41
CA SER A 89 1.01 6.92 -28.72
C SER A 89 2.07 7.50 -27.77
N ARG A 90 2.27 8.83 -27.69
CA ARG A 90 3.17 9.42 -26.67
C ARG A 90 2.40 9.80 -25.42
N ARG A 91 2.93 9.43 -24.26
CA ARG A 91 2.41 9.83 -22.96
C ARG A 91 2.76 11.28 -22.69
N TRP A 92 1.79 12.05 -22.22
CA TRP A 92 2.00 13.49 -22.12
C TRP A 92 3.06 13.86 -21.06
N VAL A 93 3.17 13.07 -19.98
CA VAL A 93 4.19 13.26 -18.94
C VAL A 93 5.61 13.06 -19.43
N THR A 94 5.82 12.37 -20.57
CA THR A 94 7.16 12.16 -21.13
C THR A 94 7.66 13.36 -21.91
N VAL A 95 6.78 14.31 -22.25
CA VAL A 95 7.10 15.51 -23.06
C VAL A 95 6.72 16.82 -22.37
N GLU A 96 6.06 16.76 -21.21
CA GLU A 96 5.63 17.96 -20.49
C GLU A 96 6.75 18.50 -19.59
N HIS A 97 7.28 19.67 -19.96
CA HIS A 97 8.42 20.29 -19.30
C HIS A 97 8.04 21.12 -18.06
N THR A 98 6.78 21.55 -17.93
CA THR A 98 6.33 22.39 -16.79
C THR A 98 6.04 21.59 -15.52
N LEU A 99 5.90 20.26 -15.61
CA LEU A 99 5.58 19.44 -14.43
C LEU A 99 6.73 19.42 -13.41
N ALA A 100 7.97 19.30 -13.87
CA ALA A 100 9.14 19.30 -12.99
C ALA A 100 9.29 20.60 -12.17
N PRO A 101 9.31 21.81 -12.77
CA PRO A 101 9.38 23.05 -12.00
C PRO A 101 8.13 23.28 -11.16
N LEU A 102 6.94 22.86 -11.62
CA LEU A 102 5.74 22.89 -10.79
C LEU A 102 5.95 22.13 -9.47
N LEU A 103 6.45 20.89 -9.50
CA LEU A 103 6.70 20.10 -8.29
C LEU A 103 7.64 20.78 -7.29
N GLN A 104 8.63 21.53 -7.78
CA GLN A 104 9.56 22.28 -6.94
C GLN A 104 8.90 23.46 -6.21
N MET A 105 7.79 23.98 -6.73
CA MET A 105 7.04 25.09 -6.11
C MET A 105 6.08 24.62 -5.03
N LEU A 106 5.66 23.35 -5.08
CA LEU A 106 4.66 22.76 -4.17
C LEU A 106 5.29 22.26 -2.86
N HIS A 107 5.85 23.17 -2.07
CA HIS A 107 6.52 22.85 -0.80
C HIS A 107 5.59 22.28 0.29
N ASN A 108 4.27 22.51 0.19
CA ASN A 108 3.26 21.95 1.10
C ASN A 108 2.63 20.65 0.57
N LEU A 109 3.19 20.08 -0.51
CA LEU A 109 2.69 18.83 -1.08
C LEU A 109 2.90 17.69 -0.08
N GLN A 110 1.80 17.10 0.39
CA GLN A 110 1.81 15.97 1.32
C GLN A 110 1.64 14.63 0.61
N ARG A 111 0.89 14.62 -0.51
CA ARG A 111 0.59 13.43 -1.31
C ARG A 111 0.91 13.68 -2.77
N PHE A 112 1.76 12.84 -3.35
CA PHE A 112 2.01 12.80 -4.78
C PHE A 112 1.62 11.44 -5.33
N THR A 113 0.83 11.43 -6.41
CA THR A 113 0.46 10.22 -7.14
C THR A 113 0.82 10.38 -8.60
N LEU A 114 1.61 9.44 -9.13
CA LEU A 114 1.85 9.30 -10.56
C LEU A 114 1.28 7.96 -11.01
N ARG A 115 0.26 8.00 -11.87
CA ARG A 115 -0.33 6.80 -12.45
C ARG A 115 -0.48 6.89 -13.95
N ASP A 116 -0.43 5.72 -14.56
CA ASP A 116 -0.75 5.51 -15.97
C ASP A 116 -1.81 4.42 -16.09
N GLU A 117 -2.44 4.31 -17.25
CA GLU A 117 -3.37 3.23 -17.58
C GLU A 117 -2.62 2.00 -18.11
N ILE A 118 -1.42 2.21 -18.65
CA ILE A 118 -0.53 1.19 -19.20
C ILE A 118 0.88 1.42 -18.64
N TYR A 119 1.73 0.39 -18.58
CA TYR A 119 3.11 0.50 -18.05
C TYR A 119 3.93 1.64 -18.66
N LEU A 120 4.23 2.66 -17.85
CA LEU A 120 5.13 3.76 -18.13
C LEU A 120 6.54 3.44 -17.63
N SER A 121 7.49 3.32 -18.56
CA SER A 121 8.90 3.18 -18.21
C SER A 121 9.42 4.45 -17.54
N TRP A 122 9.97 4.30 -16.34
CA TRP A 122 10.58 5.39 -15.58
C TRP A 122 11.65 6.12 -16.40
N GLY A 123 12.45 5.38 -17.18
CA GLY A 123 13.50 5.94 -18.03
C GLY A 123 12.98 6.90 -19.11
N ASN A 124 11.70 6.79 -19.49
CA ASN A 124 11.07 7.67 -20.48
C ASN A 124 10.61 9.01 -19.88
N LEU A 125 10.63 9.16 -18.55
CA LEU A 125 10.35 10.43 -17.90
C LEU A 125 11.51 11.42 -18.12
N PRO A 126 11.22 12.72 -18.36
CA PRO A 126 12.24 13.76 -18.43
C PRO A 126 13.17 13.69 -17.21
N SER A 127 14.48 13.87 -17.41
CA SER A 127 15.47 13.77 -16.33
C SER A 127 15.15 14.71 -15.17
N GLN A 128 14.73 15.95 -15.46
CA GLN A 128 14.30 16.92 -14.45
C GLN A 128 13.07 16.46 -13.67
N LEU A 129 12.12 15.79 -14.33
CA LEU A 129 10.93 15.24 -13.66
C LEU A 129 11.32 14.08 -12.74
N ARG A 130 12.15 13.14 -13.21
CA ARG A 130 12.68 12.04 -12.37
C ARG A 130 13.37 12.58 -11.13
N LEU A 131 14.25 13.56 -11.30
CA LEU A 131 14.93 14.22 -10.19
C LEU A 131 13.92 14.86 -9.24
N SER A 132 12.95 15.62 -9.76
CA SER A 132 11.96 16.28 -8.92
C SER A 132 11.14 15.28 -8.10
N ILE A 133 10.77 14.13 -8.68
CA ILE A 133 10.06 13.05 -7.96
C ILE A 133 10.93 12.43 -6.85
N CYS A 134 12.23 12.27 -7.07
CA CYS A 134 13.15 11.76 -6.06
C CYS A 134 13.43 12.73 -4.90
N HIS A 135 13.16 14.03 -5.06
CA HIS A 135 13.36 15.04 -4.01
C HIS A 135 12.05 15.62 -3.49
N LEU A 136 10.93 14.91 -3.68
CA LEU A 136 9.64 15.40 -3.19
C LEU A 136 9.66 15.47 -1.67
N SER A 137 9.21 16.60 -1.13
CA SER A 137 8.96 16.73 0.31
C SER A 137 7.66 16.06 0.76
N ALA A 138 7.06 15.22 -0.09
CA ALA A 138 5.78 14.58 0.14
C ALA A 138 5.89 13.42 1.13
N SER A 139 4.98 13.41 2.10
CA SER A 139 4.85 12.32 3.07
C SER A 139 4.30 11.03 2.48
N THR A 140 3.56 11.12 1.37
CA THR A 140 2.92 10.00 0.70
C THR A 140 3.26 10.00 -0.78
N LEU A 141 3.84 8.90 -1.26
CA LEU A 141 4.14 8.67 -2.67
C LEU A 141 3.37 7.45 -3.16
N THR A 142 2.58 7.63 -4.22
CA THR A 142 1.93 6.54 -4.93
C THR A 142 2.38 6.49 -6.38
N LEU A 143 2.93 5.35 -6.79
CA LEU A 143 3.25 5.06 -8.19
C LEU A 143 2.33 3.94 -8.66
N SER A 144 1.79 4.06 -9.86
CA SER A 144 0.94 3.01 -10.44
C SER A 144 1.20 2.80 -11.92
N PHE A 145 1.34 1.54 -12.36
CA PHE A 145 1.69 1.18 -13.74
C PHE A 145 3.01 1.79 -14.19
N ILE A 146 4.03 1.75 -13.34
CA ILE A 146 5.36 2.29 -13.63
C ILE A 146 6.38 1.14 -13.63
N GLU A 147 7.18 1.01 -14.69
CA GLU A 147 8.24 0.01 -14.80
C GLU A 147 9.64 0.62 -14.75
N ASN A 148 10.64 -0.21 -14.44
CA ASN A 148 12.03 0.18 -14.28
C ASN A 148 12.24 1.28 -13.23
N ILE A 149 11.54 1.18 -12.08
CA ILE A 149 11.66 2.17 -11.00
C ILE A 149 13.04 2.02 -10.32
N PRO A 150 13.84 3.10 -10.25
CA PRO A 150 15.13 3.11 -9.57
C PRO A 150 14.91 3.27 -8.07
N ILE A 151 14.60 2.18 -7.38
CA ILE A 151 14.14 2.16 -5.99
C ILE A 151 15.16 2.81 -5.04
N ARG A 152 16.45 2.52 -5.22
CA ARG A 152 17.52 3.08 -4.38
C ARG A 152 17.58 4.59 -4.43
N GLN A 153 17.48 5.17 -5.62
CA GLN A 153 17.49 6.61 -5.84
C GLN A 153 16.20 7.26 -5.35
N LEU A 154 15.07 6.57 -5.52
CA LEU A 154 13.76 7.04 -5.08
C LEU A 154 13.70 7.15 -3.55
N LEU A 155 14.22 6.15 -2.84
CA LEU A 155 14.15 6.10 -1.38
C LEU A 155 15.30 6.86 -0.72
N GLY A 156 16.48 6.90 -1.33
CA GLY A 156 17.66 7.53 -0.75
C GLY A 156 17.56 9.04 -0.54
N ARG A 157 16.64 9.71 -1.26
CA ARG A 157 16.52 11.18 -1.24
C ARG A 157 15.22 11.71 -0.62
N ASN A 158 14.24 10.84 -0.38
CA ASN A 158 12.92 11.22 0.11
C ASN A 158 12.79 11.02 1.63
N VAL A 159 13.54 11.78 2.43
CA VAL A 159 13.59 11.62 3.90
C VAL A 159 12.26 11.93 4.61
N MET A 160 11.34 12.64 3.95
CA MET A 160 10.01 12.96 4.50
C MET A 160 8.97 11.87 4.20
N LEU A 161 9.31 10.88 3.38
CA LEU A 161 8.38 9.85 2.93
C LEU A 161 8.00 8.90 4.06
N LYS A 162 6.73 8.95 4.45
CA LYS A 162 6.15 8.06 5.47
C LYS A 162 5.34 6.92 4.85
N ARG A 163 4.77 7.13 3.67
CA ARG A 163 3.86 6.16 3.03
C ARG A 163 4.24 5.96 1.57
N LEU A 164 4.62 4.73 1.23
CA LEU A 164 4.92 4.34 -0.15
C LEU A 164 3.89 3.34 -0.65
N THR A 165 3.29 3.61 -1.80
CA THR A 165 2.39 2.68 -2.48
C THR A 165 2.82 2.46 -3.92
N LEU A 166 3.10 1.21 -4.28
CA LEU A 166 3.51 0.77 -5.62
C LEU A 166 2.45 -0.21 -6.15
N LYS A 167 1.67 0.20 -7.16
CA LYS A 167 0.60 -0.64 -7.74
C LYS A 167 0.92 -1.01 -9.17
N ASN A 168 0.93 -2.29 -9.52
CA ASN A 168 1.31 -2.74 -10.86
C ASN A 168 2.64 -2.12 -11.30
N CYS A 169 3.64 -2.12 -10.41
CA CYS A 169 4.95 -1.54 -10.67
C CYS A 169 5.99 -2.63 -10.93
N LYS A 170 7.08 -2.27 -11.61
CA LYS A 170 8.25 -3.15 -11.76
C LYS A 170 9.51 -2.40 -11.34
N PRO A 171 10.30 -2.91 -10.38
CA PRO A 171 11.59 -2.31 -10.07
C PRO A 171 12.54 -2.43 -11.26
N GLN A 172 13.51 -1.52 -11.35
CA GLN A 172 14.61 -1.65 -12.30
C GLN A 172 15.47 -2.83 -11.86
N TYR A 173 15.70 -3.82 -12.72
CA TYR A 173 16.66 -4.88 -12.43
C TYR A 173 18.06 -4.34 -12.67
N THR A 174 18.79 -4.00 -11.62
CA THR A 174 20.21 -3.69 -11.75
C THR A 174 21.02 -4.97 -11.51
N ASN A 175 21.37 -5.70 -12.57
CA ASN A 175 22.34 -6.80 -12.49
C ASN A 175 23.75 -6.32 -12.10
N SER A 176 23.93 -5.02 -11.90
CA SER A 176 25.21 -4.36 -11.66
C SER A 176 25.08 -3.41 -10.48
N LEU A 177 25.39 -3.93 -9.28
CA LEU A 177 25.75 -3.16 -8.08
C LEU A 177 26.93 -2.17 -8.31
N GLN A 178 27.47 -2.07 -9.53
CA GLN A 178 28.73 -1.40 -9.86
C GLN A 178 28.59 0.03 -10.43
N LEU A 179 27.39 0.57 -10.68
CA LEU A 179 27.25 1.80 -11.50
C LEU A 179 26.76 3.07 -10.80
N PHE A 180 26.51 3.04 -9.50
CA PHE A 180 26.28 4.29 -8.77
C PHE A 180 27.54 4.61 -7.98
N GLY A 181 28.28 5.59 -8.49
CA GLY A 181 29.44 6.16 -7.79
C GLY A 181 29.07 6.39 -6.34
N ARG A 182 29.95 5.94 -5.43
CA ARG A 182 29.75 6.10 -3.98
C ARG A 182 29.22 7.52 -3.71
N PRO A 183 28.11 7.68 -2.98
CA PRO A 183 27.66 9.01 -2.57
C PRO A 183 28.87 9.73 -1.97
N SER A 184 29.15 10.94 -2.44
CA SER A 184 30.38 11.64 -2.05
C SER A 184 30.44 11.70 -0.52
N PRO A 185 31.60 11.41 0.12
CA PRO A 185 31.73 11.31 1.58
C PRO A 185 31.51 12.64 2.35
N PHE A 186 31.01 13.67 1.66
CA PHE A 186 30.83 15.04 2.16
C PHE A 186 29.36 15.47 2.25
N GLU A 187 28.38 14.59 2.02
CA GLU A 187 26.97 14.93 2.30
C GLU A 187 26.67 14.77 3.80
N ASP A 188 26.77 15.91 4.48
CA ASP A 188 26.13 16.35 5.73
C ASP A 188 25.21 15.36 6.45
N ALA A 189 25.45 15.18 7.76
CA ALA A 189 24.56 14.61 8.78
C ALA A 189 23.25 14.03 8.21
N ILE A 190 23.33 12.78 7.75
CA ILE A 190 22.25 12.12 7.01
C ILE A 190 20.97 12.21 7.84
N LYS A 191 20.04 13.07 7.41
CA LYS A 191 18.69 13.08 7.97
C LYS A 191 18.07 11.73 7.64
N THR A 192 17.96 10.87 8.65
CA THR A 192 17.27 9.59 8.51
C THR A 192 15.77 9.83 8.55
N GLY A 193 15.10 9.51 7.46
CA GLY A 193 13.65 9.43 7.42
C GLY A 193 13.16 8.11 8.00
N TYR A 194 11.85 7.98 8.16
CA TYR A 194 11.22 6.73 8.60
C TYR A 194 9.99 6.42 7.78
N LEU A 195 9.85 5.16 7.38
CA LEU A 195 8.68 4.68 6.66
C LEU A 195 7.66 4.10 7.65
N GLU A 196 6.42 4.57 7.59
CA GLU A 196 5.30 4.08 8.42
C GLU A 196 4.43 3.05 7.70
N SER A 197 4.33 3.15 6.37
CA SER A 197 3.49 2.27 5.56
C SER A 197 4.14 1.97 4.22
N LEU A 198 4.27 0.67 3.92
CA LEU A 198 4.72 0.17 2.62
C LEU A 198 3.61 -0.69 2.02
N ARG A 199 3.17 -0.35 0.80
CA ARG A 199 2.17 -1.12 0.05
C ARG A 199 2.68 -1.43 -1.34
N ILE A 200 2.72 -2.70 -1.69
CA ILE A 200 3.03 -3.19 -3.03
C ILE A 200 1.84 -4.07 -3.46
N ARG A 201 1.17 -3.70 -4.55
CA ARG A 201 -0.05 -4.38 -5.01
C ARG A 201 0.05 -4.78 -6.45
N SER A 202 -0.33 -6.02 -6.77
CA SER A 202 -0.46 -6.51 -8.15
C SER A 202 0.79 -6.26 -9.00
N SER A 203 1.97 -6.25 -8.38
CA SER A 203 3.22 -5.85 -9.02
C SER A 203 4.03 -7.08 -9.42
N PRO A 204 4.09 -7.43 -10.72
CA PRO A 204 4.86 -8.57 -11.16
C PRO A 204 6.36 -8.27 -11.08
N GLY A 205 7.14 -9.09 -10.37
CA GLY A 205 8.60 -8.98 -10.36
C GLY A 205 9.24 -9.39 -9.04
N CYS A 206 10.57 -9.50 -9.06
CA CYS A 206 11.35 -9.70 -7.85
C CYS A 206 11.55 -8.35 -7.16
N TRP A 207 11.01 -8.21 -5.94
CA TRP A 207 11.15 -7.01 -5.11
C TRP A 207 12.36 -7.08 -4.16
N GLU A 208 13.24 -8.06 -4.35
CA GLU A 208 14.46 -8.25 -3.55
C GLU A 208 15.37 -7.01 -3.54
N GLU A 209 15.50 -6.28 -4.65
CA GLU A 209 16.26 -5.02 -4.68
C GLU A 209 15.64 -3.96 -3.74
N LEU A 210 14.31 -3.89 -3.65
CA LEU A 210 13.63 -2.99 -2.71
C LEU A 210 13.91 -3.39 -1.26
N TYR A 211 13.83 -4.69 -0.96
CA TYR A 211 14.02 -5.19 0.40
C TYR A 211 15.46 -5.02 0.86
N THR A 212 16.42 -5.36 0.00
CA THR A 212 17.84 -5.13 0.27
C THR A 212 18.14 -3.64 0.42
N THR A 213 17.58 -2.77 -0.42
CA THR A 213 17.71 -1.30 -0.29
C THR A 213 17.17 -0.78 1.03
N LEU A 214 16.04 -1.30 1.50
CA LEU A 214 15.39 -0.84 2.74
C LEU A 214 16.08 -1.37 4.02
N VAL A 215 16.80 -2.49 3.93
CA VAL A 215 17.47 -3.12 5.07
C VAL A 215 18.97 -2.79 5.13
N HIS A 216 19.57 -2.32 4.04
CA HIS A 216 20.98 -1.96 3.98
C HIS A 216 21.36 -0.93 5.07
N GLU A 217 22.57 -1.02 5.61
CA GLU A 217 23.06 -0.10 6.65
C GLU A 217 23.03 1.38 6.19
N ASP A 218 23.26 1.60 4.90
CA ASP A 218 23.19 2.92 4.24
C ASP A 218 21.76 3.39 3.89
N ALA A 219 20.71 2.69 4.36
CA ALA A 219 19.34 3.08 4.04
C ALA A 219 18.98 4.42 4.71
N HIS A 220 18.67 5.43 3.89
CA HIS A 220 18.20 6.74 4.36
C HIS A 220 16.79 6.71 4.98
N LEU A 221 16.02 5.65 4.70
CA LEU A 221 14.68 5.42 5.25
C LEU A 221 14.71 4.21 6.16
N LEU A 222 14.62 4.45 7.47
CA LEU A 222 14.59 3.39 8.46
C LEU A 222 13.20 2.73 8.50
N LEU A 223 13.18 1.40 8.60
CA LEU A 223 11.96 0.61 8.76
C LEU A 223 11.52 0.45 10.24
N THR A 224 12.24 1.04 11.18
CA THR A 224 11.99 0.91 12.63
C THR A 224 10.65 1.50 13.09
N ARG A 225 9.93 2.22 12.21
CA ARG A 225 8.58 2.74 12.45
C ARG A 225 7.55 2.19 11.48
N LEU A 226 7.87 1.14 10.73
CA LEU A 226 6.98 0.55 9.75
C LEU A 226 5.84 -0.17 10.47
N LYS A 227 4.64 0.43 10.43
CA LYS A 227 3.45 -0.10 11.09
C LYS A 227 2.62 -0.99 10.16
N TYR A 228 2.60 -0.66 8.88
CA TYR A 228 1.79 -1.37 7.88
C TYR A 228 2.68 -1.87 6.74
N LEU A 229 2.62 -3.17 6.48
CA LEU A 229 3.33 -3.83 5.38
C LEU A 229 2.33 -4.62 4.53
N GLU A 230 2.20 -4.26 3.26
CA GLU A 230 1.46 -5.05 2.28
C GLU A 230 2.35 -5.34 1.08
N ILE A 231 2.51 -6.61 0.75
CA ILE A 231 3.44 -7.03 -0.31
C ILE A 231 2.93 -8.27 -1.06
N PRO A 232 3.27 -8.41 -2.35
CA PRO A 232 3.07 -9.65 -3.07
C PRO A 232 4.25 -10.59 -2.83
N GLY A 233 3.97 -11.88 -2.65
CA GLY A 233 5.02 -12.90 -2.55
C GLY A 233 5.79 -12.87 -1.22
N ASN A 234 7.05 -13.31 -1.29
CA ASN A 234 7.94 -13.46 -0.16
C ASN A 234 8.75 -12.15 0.10
N PRO A 235 8.61 -11.48 1.26
CA PRO A 235 9.43 -10.32 1.66
C PRO A 235 10.92 -10.63 1.91
N GLY A 236 11.27 -11.89 2.15
CA GLY A 236 12.47 -12.28 2.87
C GLY A 236 12.35 -12.08 4.39
N HIS A 237 13.22 -12.74 5.16
CA HIS A 237 13.27 -12.63 6.63
C HIS A 237 13.75 -11.24 7.09
N LEU A 238 14.62 -10.60 6.30
CA LEU A 238 15.30 -9.35 6.63
C LEU A 238 14.35 -8.19 7.00
N ILE A 239 13.21 -8.05 6.31
CA ILE A 239 12.24 -6.99 6.65
C ILE A 239 11.67 -7.21 8.06
N PHE A 240 11.37 -8.45 8.42
CA PHE A 240 10.80 -8.76 9.73
C PHE A 240 11.83 -8.59 10.85
N GLU A 241 13.10 -8.88 10.59
CA GLU A 241 14.17 -8.62 11.56
C GLU A 241 14.30 -7.13 11.90
N VAL A 242 14.23 -6.26 10.88
CA VAL A 242 14.39 -4.81 11.08
C VAL A 242 13.10 -4.14 11.57
N ALA A 243 11.95 -4.51 11.01
CA ALA A 243 10.68 -3.84 11.24
C ALA A 243 9.77 -4.55 12.26
N GLY A 244 10.08 -5.79 12.66
CA GLY A 244 9.16 -6.69 13.36
C GLY A 244 8.54 -6.10 14.63
N LYS A 245 9.34 -5.34 15.40
CA LYS A 245 8.88 -4.68 16.63
C LYS A 245 7.85 -3.57 16.40
N ALA A 246 7.83 -2.96 15.22
CA ALA A 246 6.95 -1.83 14.90
C ALA A 246 5.72 -2.24 14.06
N LEU A 247 5.76 -3.41 13.41
CA LEU A 247 4.69 -3.90 12.54
C LEU A 247 3.42 -4.18 13.34
N GLN A 248 2.34 -3.53 12.93
CA GLN A 248 0.99 -3.67 13.50
C GLN A 248 0.06 -4.42 12.54
N GLU A 249 0.27 -4.26 11.23
CA GLU A 249 -0.53 -4.91 10.21
C GLU A 249 0.35 -5.44 9.09
N ILE A 250 0.18 -6.72 8.77
CA ILE A 250 0.86 -7.41 7.67
C ILE A 250 -0.19 -7.98 6.72
N VAL A 251 -0.03 -7.71 5.43
CA VAL A 251 -0.87 -8.23 4.35
C VAL A 251 0.01 -8.86 3.29
N LEU A 252 0.04 -10.20 3.25
CA LEU A 252 0.75 -10.96 2.23
C LEU A 252 -0.22 -11.36 1.13
N THR A 253 0.11 -11.09 -0.13
CA THR A 253 -0.76 -11.37 -1.28
C THR A 253 -0.05 -12.19 -2.35
N GLY A 254 -0.80 -12.86 -3.22
CA GLY A 254 -0.24 -13.57 -4.38
C GLY A 254 0.66 -14.75 -4.04
N LEU A 255 0.51 -15.36 -2.86
CA LEU A 255 1.26 -16.56 -2.47
C LEU A 255 0.70 -17.81 -3.17
N GLY A 256 1.53 -18.84 -3.37
CA GLY A 256 1.11 -20.10 -4.00
C GLY A 256 1.09 -20.09 -5.53
N GLU A 257 1.45 -18.97 -6.18
CA GLU A 257 1.66 -18.95 -7.63
C GLU A 257 2.92 -19.75 -8.02
N ALA A 258 2.90 -20.44 -9.17
CA ALA A 258 3.99 -21.33 -9.59
C ALA A 258 5.36 -20.63 -9.75
N LYS A 259 5.38 -19.30 -9.87
CA LYS A 259 6.59 -18.48 -9.96
C LYS A 259 7.07 -17.93 -8.62
N ALA A 260 6.32 -18.14 -7.54
CA ALA A 260 6.72 -17.71 -6.20
C ALA A 260 7.83 -18.60 -5.66
N ALA A 261 8.80 -18.01 -4.97
CA ALA A 261 9.77 -18.75 -4.18
C ALA A 261 9.05 -19.57 -3.09
N PRO A 262 9.62 -20.71 -2.65
CA PRO A 262 9.08 -21.49 -1.55
C PRO A 262 8.95 -20.63 -0.27
N ILE A 263 7.94 -20.97 0.54
CA ILE A 263 7.46 -20.12 1.63
C ILE A 263 8.09 -20.47 2.99
N TYR A 264 8.69 -21.66 3.09
CA TYR A 264 9.19 -22.24 4.34
C TYR A 264 10.20 -21.35 5.11
N ASP A 265 10.89 -20.45 4.42
CA ASP A 265 12.03 -19.74 5.01
C ASP A 265 11.74 -18.31 5.50
N PHE A 266 10.52 -17.78 5.34
CA PHE A 266 10.30 -16.35 5.56
C PHE A 266 9.28 -15.96 6.63
N LEU A 267 8.31 -16.82 6.98
CA LEU A 267 7.37 -16.46 8.03
C LEU A 267 8.13 -16.40 9.36
N PRO A 268 8.31 -15.21 9.96
CA PRO A 268 9.00 -15.11 11.24
C PRO A 268 8.15 -15.81 12.31
N SER A 269 8.77 -16.20 13.42
CA SER A 269 7.98 -16.48 14.62
C SER A 269 7.14 -15.24 14.95
N PHE A 270 5.88 -15.42 15.31
CA PHE A 270 5.04 -14.31 15.76
C PHE A 270 5.57 -13.69 17.06
N ASP A 271 6.43 -14.40 17.80
CA ASP A 271 7.17 -13.85 18.95
C ASP A 271 8.12 -12.71 18.53
N ALA A 272 8.62 -12.72 17.29
CA ALA A 272 9.42 -11.63 16.73
C ALA A 272 8.58 -10.41 16.31
N LEU A 273 7.25 -10.52 16.38
CA LEU A 273 6.28 -9.51 15.96
C LEU A 273 5.38 -9.07 17.14
N PRO A 274 5.95 -8.53 18.23
CA PRO A 274 5.23 -8.27 19.48
C PRO A 274 4.14 -7.19 19.37
N SER A 275 4.14 -6.40 18.29
CA SER A 275 3.15 -5.34 18.04
C SER A 275 2.08 -5.72 17.02
N LEU A 276 2.11 -6.95 16.49
CA LEU A 276 1.26 -7.36 15.37
C LEU A 276 -0.18 -7.55 15.81
N LEU A 277 -1.06 -6.65 15.39
CA LEU A 277 -2.49 -6.68 15.68
C LEU A 277 -3.29 -7.43 14.60
N SER A 278 -2.86 -7.34 13.35
CA SER A 278 -3.58 -7.89 12.19
C SER A 278 -2.62 -8.60 11.23
N PHE A 279 -2.92 -9.85 10.91
CA PHE A 279 -2.22 -10.62 9.89
C PHE A 279 -3.20 -11.09 8.82
N SER A 280 -2.92 -10.74 7.58
CA SER A 280 -3.73 -11.12 6.43
C SER A 280 -2.88 -11.86 5.40
N ILE A 281 -3.36 -13.00 4.93
CA ILE A 281 -2.70 -13.79 3.91
C ILE A 281 -3.67 -14.10 2.78
N SER A 282 -3.26 -13.85 1.55
CA SER A 282 -4.00 -14.19 0.34
C SER A 282 -3.16 -15.10 -0.54
N THR A 283 -3.68 -16.30 -0.79
CA THR A 283 -2.98 -17.36 -1.51
C THR A 283 -3.87 -18.07 -2.50
N LYS A 284 -3.27 -18.57 -3.58
CA LYS A 284 -3.91 -19.54 -4.47
C LYS A 284 -3.73 -20.95 -3.93
N PHE A 285 -4.81 -21.71 -3.89
CA PHE A 285 -4.75 -23.10 -3.44
C PHE A 285 -3.81 -23.91 -4.34
N SER A 286 -2.83 -24.58 -3.74
CA SER A 286 -1.81 -25.31 -4.48
C SER A 286 -1.43 -26.60 -3.74
N ARG A 287 -2.42 -27.48 -3.57
CA ARG A 287 -2.26 -28.72 -2.79
C ARG A 287 -1.00 -29.51 -3.17
N GLY A 288 -0.20 -29.84 -2.16
CA GLY A 288 0.99 -30.67 -2.31
C GLY A 288 2.11 -30.02 -3.10
N ARG A 289 2.00 -28.73 -3.44
CA ARG A 289 3.12 -27.97 -3.98
C ARG A 289 3.97 -27.45 -2.83
N THR A 290 5.27 -27.37 -3.07
CA THR A 290 6.25 -26.77 -2.16
C THR A 290 5.99 -25.28 -1.86
N ASN A 291 5.05 -24.66 -2.56
CA ASN A 291 4.79 -23.22 -2.47
C ASN A 291 3.48 -22.91 -1.72
N ASP A 292 2.84 -23.89 -1.08
CA ASP A 292 1.64 -23.64 -0.27
C ASP A 292 2.02 -22.95 1.05
N PRO A 293 1.52 -21.72 1.33
CA PRO A 293 1.88 -20.97 2.53
C PRO A 293 1.21 -21.47 3.80
N LEU A 294 0.13 -22.24 3.67
CA LEU A 294 -0.77 -22.50 4.78
C LEU A 294 -0.14 -23.45 5.82
N PRO A 295 0.56 -24.54 5.45
CA PRO A 295 1.23 -25.39 6.44
C PRO A 295 2.34 -24.66 7.20
N PRO A 296 3.26 -23.90 6.56
CA PRO A 296 4.21 -23.04 7.27
C PRO A 296 3.55 -22.03 8.21
N LEU A 297 2.43 -21.43 7.80
CA LEU A 297 1.68 -20.51 8.66
C LEU A 297 1.15 -21.21 9.92
N ALA A 298 0.50 -22.37 9.77
CA ALA A 298 0.02 -23.14 10.92
C ALA A 298 1.17 -23.56 11.85
N HIS A 299 2.32 -23.92 11.28
CA HIS A 299 3.52 -24.25 12.04
C HIS A 299 4.07 -23.02 12.80
N ALA A 300 4.16 -21.84 12.17
CA ALA A 300 4.61 -20.63 12.83
C ALA A 300 3.68 -20.24 14.01
N LEU A 301 2.36 -20.33 13.80
CA LEU A 301 1.36 -20.10 14.84
C LEU A 301 1.49 -21.11 15.99
N SER A 302 1.74 -22.40 15.70
CA SER A 302 1.89 -23.41 16.74
C SER A 302 3.17 -23.27 17.57
N HIS A 303 4.19 -22.60 17.05
CA HIS A 303 5.47 -22.38 17.74
C HIS A 303 5.55 -21.04 18.48
N THR A 304 4.52 -20.19 18.35
CA THR A 304 4.44 -18.92 19.08
C THR A 304 4.31 -19.22 20.58
N GLN A 305 5.28 -18.76 21.38
CA GLN A 305 5.37 -19.10 22.81
C GLN A 305 4.72 -18.03 23.70
N ASP A 306 4.80 -16.76 23.29
CA ASP A 306 4.38 -15.61 24.11
C ASP A 306 2.94 -15.18 23.84
N THR A 307 2.41 -14.33 24.72
CA THR A 307 1.08 -13.71 24.57
C THR A 307 1.08 -12.77 23.36
N SER A 308 0.76 -13.34 22.20
CA SER A 308 0.60 -12.57 20.98
C SER A 308 -0.48 -11.50 21.18
N VAL A 309 -0.22 -10.29 20.68
CA VAL A 309 -1.23 -9.23 20.60
C VAL A 309 -2.08 -9.33 19.32
N LEU A 310 -1.95 -10.44 18.58
CA LEU A 310 -2.71 -10.70 17.37
C LEU A 310 -4.20 -10.74 17.68
N MET A 311 -4.94 -9.76 17.15
CA MET A 311 -6.38 -9.63 17.30
C MET A 311 -7.13 -10.18 16.09
N TYR A 312 -6.55 -10.05 14.90
CA TYR A 312 -7.19 -10.38 13.63
C TYR A 312 -6.31 -11.27 12.76
N LEU A 313 -6.85 -12.42 12.36
CA LEU A 313 -6.25 -13.28 11.35
C LEU A 313 -7.20 -13.38 10.16
N ASN A 314 -6.76 -12.97 8.98
CA ASN A 314 -7.53 -13.06 7.75
C ASN A 314 -6.84 -13.99 6.75
N ILE A 315 -7.50 -15.06 6.35
CA ILE A 315 -6.99 -16.04 5.39
C ILE A 315 -7.90 -16.02 4.17
N TYR A 316 -7.37 -15.60 3.04
CA TYR A 316 -8.06 -15.59 1.75
C TYR A 316 -7.45 -16.67 0.86
N ILE A 317 -8.25 -17.67 0.50
CA ILE A 317 -7.82 -18.78 -0.35
C ILE A 317 -8.58 -18.71 -1.66
N ASP A 318 -7.85 -18.58 -2.75
CA ASP A 318 -8.40 -18.57 -4.10
C ASP A 318 -8.27 -19.94 -4.76
N PHE A 319 -9.40 -20.58 -5.03
CA PHE A 319 -9.50 -21.85 -5.75
C PHE A 319 -9.84 -21.67 -7.22
N HIS A 320 -10.21 -20.46 -7.65
CA HIS A 320 -10.77 -20.21 -8.98
C HIS A 320 -9.83 -20.62 -10.11
N ASP A 321 -8.52 -20.39 -9.96
CA ASP A 321 -7.52 -20.79 -10.95
C ASP A 321 -7.22 -22.31 -10.98
N VAL A 322 -7.61 -23.03 -9.91
CA VAL A 322 -7.38 -24.48 -9.80
C VAL A 322 -8.49 -25.26 -10.49
N TRP A 323 -9.74 -24.82 -10.34
CA TRP A 323 -10.93 -25.52 -10.82
C TRP A 323 -11.76 -24.63 -11.73
N LYS A 324 -11.29 -24.46 -12.98
CA LYS A 324 -11.90 -23.55 -13.96
C LYS A 324 -13.32 -23.92 -14.42
N PHE A 325 -13.82 -25.13 -14.14
CA PHE A 325 -15.04 -25.65 -14.80
C PHE A 325 -16.06 -26.30 -13.86
N ALA A 326 -15.65 -26.95 -12.76
CA ALA A 326 -16.54 -27.41 -11.68
C ALA A 326 -15.70 -27.95 -10.51
N ILE A 327 -16.15 -27.75 -9.28
CA ILE A 327 -15.59 -28.42 -8.09
C ILE A 327 -16.22 -29.81 -8.02
N THR A 328 -15.39 -30.86 -8.08
CA THR A 328 -15.88 -32.23 -7.92
C THR A 328 -16.03 -32.60 -6.43
N SER A 329 -16.77 -33.65 -6.11
CA SER A 329 -16.81 -34.19 -4.74
C SER A 329 -15.41 -34.57 -4.24
N ARG A 330 -14.54 -35.05 -5.13
CA ARG A 330 -13.13 -35.36 -4.82
C ARG A 330 -12.33 -34.12 -4.44
N ASP A 331 -12.62 -32.98 -5.05
CA ASP A 331 -11.98 -31.70 -4.75
C ASP A 331 -12.44 -31.14 -3.39
N ALA A 332 -13.74 -31.27 -3.09
CA ALA A 332 -14.27 -30.96 -1.77
C ALA A 332 -13.64 -31.86 -0.68
N ASP A 333 -13.55 -33.17 -0.92
CA ASP A 333 -12.88 -34.13 -0.04
C ASP A 333 -11.39 -33.80 0.14
N ALA A 334 -10.73 -33.32 -0.92
CA ALA A 334 -9.34 -32.92 -0.88
C ALA A 334 -9.10 -31.73 0.06
N VAL A 335 -9.99 -30.74 0.02
CA VAL A 335 -9.94 -29.58 0.93
C VAL A 335 -10.34 -29.98 2.33
N ASP A 336 -11.36 -30.81 2.52
CA ASP A 336 -11.76 -31.28 3.85
C ASP A 336 -10.62 -32.03 4.54
N ARG A 337 -9.88 -32.86 3.80
CA ARG A 337 -8.72 -33.61 4.32
C ARG A 337 -7.43 -32.80 4.38
N TYR A 338 -7.49 -31.50 4.13
CA TYR A 338 -6.29 -30.69 4.15
C TYR A 338 -5.80 -30.48 5.58
N GLU A 339 -4.60 -30.98 5.90
CA GLU A 339 -4.04 -30.99 7.26
C GLU A 339 -3.86 -29.60 7.88
N PHE A 340 -3.85 -28.56 7.04
CA PHE A 340 -3.83 -27.18 7.47
C PHE A 340 -4.96 -26.85 8.45
N TRP A 341 -6.20 -27.31 8.20
CA TRP A 341 -7.35 -26.92 9.03
C TRP A 341 -7.22 -27.37 10.49
N PRO A 342 -7.01 -28.67 10.79
CA PRO A 342 -6.85 -29.10 12.17
C PRO A 342 -5.55 -28.56 12.80
N ALA A 343 -4.51 -28.26 12.00
CA ALA A 343 -3.30 -27.62 12.52
C ALA A 343 -3.55 -26.17 12.92
N LEU A 344 -4.29 -25.41 12.11
CA LEU A 344 -4.71 -24.04 12.40
C LEU A 344 -5.60 -23.96 13.64
N ASP A 345 -6.62 -24.84 13.71
CA ASP A 345 -7.54 -24.91 14.86
C ASP A 345 -6.75 -25.13 16.16
N ARG A 346 -5.92 -26.19 16.22
CA ARG A 346 -5.07 -26.47 17.40
C ARG A 346 -4.11 -25.35 17.74
N ALA A 347 -3.53 -24.67 16.74
CA ALA A 347 -2.57 -23.60 16.99
C ALA A 347 -3.23 -22.38 17.66
N LEU A 348 -4.42 -22.01 17.19
CA LEU A 348 -5.13 -20.82 17.65
C LEU A 348 -5.96 -21.04 18.92
N THR A 349 -6.41 -22.27 19.17
CA THR A 349 -7.21 -22.61 20.37
C THR A 349 -6.36 -23.02 21.56
N ARG A 350 -5.02 -23.03 21.43
CA ARG A 350 -4.10 -23.37 22.51
C ARG A 350 -4.06 -22.24 23.55
N PRO A 351 -4.57 -22.47 24.78
CA PRO A 351 -4.42 -21.48 25.85
C PRO A 351 -2.96 -21.42 26.31
N PRO A 352 -2.40 -20.24 26.69
CA PRO A 352 -2.98 -18.89 26.65
C PRO A 352 -2.49 -18.02 25.46
N VAL A 353 -1.92 -18.64 24.43
CA VAL A 353 -1.06 -17.97 23.42
C VAL A 353 -1.78 -16.85 22.66
N PHE A 354 -3.02 -17.08 22.24
CA PHE A 354 -3.82 -16.14 21.44
C PHE A 354 -5.02 -15.58 22.23
N SER A 355 -4.80 -15.22 23.49
CA SER A 355 -5.85 -14.68 24.37
C SER A 355 -6.47 -13.35 23.89
N ASN A 356 -5.76 -12.59 23.04
CA ASN A 356 -6.26 -11.34 22.45
C ASN A 356 -6.96 -11.54 21.10
N LEU A 357 -7.02 -12.76 20.58
CA LEU A 357 -7.60 -13.04 19.27
C LEU A 357 -9.10 -12.79 19.32
N VAL A 358 -9.56 -11.82 18.52
CA VAL A 358 -10.98 -11.42 18.45
C VAL A 358 -11.68 -12.12 17.30
N ARG A 359 -10.98 -12.30 16.17
CA ARG A 359 -11.60 -12.84 14.96
C ARG A 359 -10.61 -13.54 14.04
N VAL A 360 -11.02 -14.70 13.53
CA VAL A 360 -10.41 -15.42 12.43
C VAL A 360 -11.37 -15.38 11.25
N ASN A 361 -11.04 -14.62 10.20
CA ASN A 361 -11.79 -14.59 8.96
C ASN A 361 -11.16 -15.54 7.95
N ILE A 362 -11.94 -16.49 7.44
CA ILE A 362 -11.52 -17.37 6.36
C ILE A 362 -12.44 -17.12 5.16
N THR A 363 -11.87 -16.58 4.09
CA THR A 363 -12.60 -16.34 2.84
C THR A 363 -12.13 -17.32 1.79
N LEU A 364 -13.05 -18.15 1.32
CA LEU A 364 -12.81 -19.15 0.28
C LEU A 364 -13.45 -18.66 -1.01
N ASN A 365 -12.61 -18.28 -1.98
CA ASN A 365 -13.06 -17.94 -3.32
C ASN A 365 -13.15 -19.21 -4.15
N ILE A 366 -14.36 -19.72 -4.30
CA ILE A 366 -14.66 -21.00 -4.94
C ILE A 366 -15.48 -20.74 -6.20
N GLY A 367 -15.13 -21.37 -7.32
CA GLY A 367 -15.82 -21.20 -8.61
C GLY A 367 -17.20 -21.86 -8.69
N GLY A 368 -17.85 -22.14 -7.55
CA GLY A 368 -19.13 -22.84 -7.41
C GLY A 368 -19.12 -23.91 -6.32
N GLY A 369 -20.26 -24.55 -6.04
CA GLY A 369 -20.33 -25.70 -5.11
C GLY A 369 -20.13 -25.35 -3.63
N SER A 370 -20.47 -24.13 -3.21
CA SER A 370 -20.36 -23.66 -1.81
C SER A 370 -20.97 -24.60 -0.77
N GLN A 371 -22.05 -25.30 -1.12
CA GLN A 371 -22.66 -26.31 -0.25
C GLN A 371 -21.71 -27.44 0.16
N ALA A 372 -20.77 -27.84 -0.71
CA ALA A 372 -19.81 -28.89 -0.41
C ALA A 372 -18.80 -28.49 0.68
N PHE A 373 -18.61 -27.18 0.89
CA PHE A 373 -17.71 -26.64 1.91
C PHE A 373 -18.44 -26.12 3.14
N ALA A 374 -19.78 -26.06 3.12
CA ALA A 374 -20.57 -25.52 4.22
C ALA A 374 -20.31 -26.25 5.55
N THR A 375 -19.99 -27.55 5.50
CA THR A 375 -19.69 -28.36 6.69
C THR A 375 -18.23 -28.35 7.10
N LEU A 376 -17.35 -27.68 6.36
CA LEU A 376 -15.92 -27.62 6.67
C LEU A 376 -15.65 -27.02 8.06
N PRO A 377 -16.29 -25.90 8.46
CA PRO A 377 -16.07 -25.31 9.78
C PRO A 377 -16.39 -26.30 10.91
N ASP A 378 -17.59 -26.91 10.87
CA ASP A 378 -18.09 -27.81 11.91
C ASP A 378 -17.20 -29.05 12.13
N ARG A 379 -16.53 -29.52 11.06
CA ARG A 379 -15.73 -30.73 11.05
C ARG A 379 -14.27 -30.49 11.41
N ARG A 380 -13.69 -29.36 10.99
CA ARG A 380 -12.24 -29.16 11.00
C ARG A 380 -11.76 -27.96 11.81
N LEU A 381 -12.64 -27.02 12.11
CA LEU A 381 -12.35 -25.77 12.84
C LEU A 381 -13.25 -25.63 14.08
N ARG A 382 -13.56 -26.78 14.72
CA ARG A 382 -14.54 -26.84 15.81
C ARG A 382 -14.09 -25.99 17.01
N GLY A 383 -12.81 -26.02 17.37
CA GLY A 383 -12.35 -25.22 18.51
C GLY A 383 -12.52 -23.72 18.28
N LEU A 384 -12.20 -23.22 17.08
CA LEU A 384 -12.44 -21.81 16.73
C LEU A 384 -13.92 -21.44 16.68
N MET A 385 -14.80 -22.37 16.31
CA MET A 385 -16.25 -22.18 16.36
C MET A 385 -16.79 -22.16 17.79
N ASP A 386 -16.37 -23.10 18.62
CA ASP A 386 -16.78 -23.20 20.02
C ASP A 386 -16.37 -21.93 20.82
N MET A 387 -15.31 -21.24 20.40
CA MET A 387 -14.85 -19.98 20.96
C MET A 387 -15.51 -18.72 20.33
N ASP A 388 -16.42 -18.86 19.36
CA ASP A 388 -17.04 -17.76 18.60
C ASP A 388 -16.02 -16.82 17.90
N LEU A 389 -14.87 -17.36 17.51
CA LEU A 389 -13.80 -16.60 16.84
C LEU A 389 -13.89 -16.68 15.31
N LEU A 390 -14.50 -17.74 14.79
CA LEU A 390 -14.46 -18.06 13.37
C LEU A 390 -15.57 -17.37 12.57
N LYS A 391 -15.18 -16.68 11.50
CA LYS A 391 -16.10 -16.24 10.44
C LYS A 391 -15.62 -16.80 9.10
N VAL A 392 -16.43 -17.68 8.51
CA VAL A 392 -16.16 -18.22 7.16
C VAL A 392 -17.05 -17.53 6.14
N GLN A 393 -16.45 -17.06 5.05
CA GLN A 393 -17.13 -16.46 3.92
C GLN A 393 -16.81 -17.23 2.64
N PHE A 394 -17.84 -17.57 1.89
CA PHE A 394 -17.70 -18.15 0.56
C PHE A 394 -18.01 -17.08 -0.47
N THR A 395 -17.12 -16.89 -1.43
CA THR A 395 -17.37 -15.99 -2.57
C THR A 395 -17.39 -16.82 -3.84
N GLU A 396 -18.48 -16.69 -4.59
CA GLU A 396 -18.61 -17.22 -5.95
C GLU A 396 -18.34 -16.04 -6.89
N LYS A 397 -17.26 -16.15 -7.68
CA LYS A 397 -16.86 -15.15 -8.67
C LYS A 397 -16.99 -15.68 -10.08
#